data_AF-A0A7W4FDI9-F1
#
_entry.id   AF-A0A7W4FDI9-F1
#
_cell.length_a   1.000
_cell.length_b   1.000
_cell.length_c   1.000
_cell.angle_alpha   90.00
_cell.angle_beta   90.00
_cell.angle_gamma   90.00
#
_symmetry.space_group_name_H-M   'P 1'
#
loop_
_entity.id
_entity.type
_entity.pdbx_description
1 polymer ?
#
loop_
_entity_poly.entity_id
_entity_poly.type
_entity_poly.pdbx_seq_one_letter_code
_entity_poly.pdbx_strand_id
1 'polypeptide(L)'
;MMSITGKNRQGAGSPARTAGNGAADRFWPYVEAAGIGLIIVLGLLVLLVLHGPAHGQDDDGAPVAIRVAYSAADIRDVAHARLLLARLDRTALAACGADSTSLDGLRAAAEQSDCRRQGVLRAVARIHAPALDQALRQDGLPS
;
A
#
# COMPACT_ATOMS: atom_id res chain seq x y z
N MET A 1 -24.92 -5.74 -24.53
CA MET A 1 -26.15 -5.03 -24.94
C MET A 1 -27.23 -5.36 -23.93
N MET A 2 -27.68 -4.40 -23.14
CA MET A 2 -28.75 -4.61 -22.17
C MET A 2 -29.53 -3.29 -22.07
N SER A 3 -30.79 -3.36 -22.52
CA SER A 3 -31.73 -2.24 -22.61
C SER A 3 -32.66 -2.31 -21.41
N ILE A 4 -32.84 -1.18 -20.71
CA ILE A 4 -33.90 -1.02 -19.71
C ILE A 4 -34.80 0.10 -20.19
N THR A 5 -36.02 -0.29 -20.54
CA THR A 5 -37.13 0.58 -20.92
C THR A 5 -38.00 0.83 -19.69
N GLY A 6 -38.19 2.10 -19.32
CA GLY A 6 -39.12 2.52 -18.26
C GLY A 6 -40.14 3.53 -18.80
N LYS A 7 -41.43 3.16 -18.74
CA LYS A 7 -42.57 3.81 -19.39
C LYS A 7 -43.41 4.62 -18.39
N ASN A 8 -43.41 5.94 -18.57
CA ASN A 8 -44.55 6.87 -18.65
C ASN A 8 -45.63 6.96 -17.53
N ARG A 9 -45.88 8.18 -17.02
CA ARG A 9 -47.15 8.97 -17.06
C ARG A 9 -46.99 10.22 -16.17
N GLN A 10 -46.92 11.42 -16.74
CA GLN A 10 -48.03 12.37 -16.97
C GLN A 10 -48.94 12.60 -15.75
N GLY A 11 -48.73 13.74 -15.09
CA GLY A 11 -49.72 14.45 -14.29
C GLY A 11 -49.73 15.91 -14.73
N ALA A 12 -50.84 16.34 -15.33
CA ALA A 12 -51.09 17.69 -15.79
C ALA A 12 -51.47 18.60 -14.60
N GLY A 13 -51.01 19.85 -14.62
CA GLY A 13 -51.44 20.89 -13.68
C GLY A 13 -50.60 22.16 -13.74
N SER A 14 -50.88 23.04 -14.72
CA SER A 14 -50.57 24.48 -14.64
C SER A 14 -51.68 25.20 -13.85
N PRO A 15 -51.59 26.50 -13.46
CA PRO A 15 -50.45 27.43 -13.42
C PRO A 15 -50.37 28.23 -12.08
N ALA A 16 -49.21 28.75 -11.71
CA ALA A 16 -49.14 29.94 -10.85
C ALA A 16 -47.95 30.82 -11.24
N ARG A 17 -48.31 32.01 -11.69
CA ARG A 17 -47.42 33.12 -12.07
C ARG A 17 -46.83 33.70 -10.78
N THR A 18 -45.59 33.36 -10.45
CA THR A 18 -44.81 34.07 -9.42
C THR A 18 -43.94 35.11 -10.09
N ALA A 19 -44.44 36.34 -10.11
CA ALA A 19 -43.60 37.53 -10.15
C ALA A 19 -42.87 37.61 -8.81
N GLY A 20 -41.55 37.85 -8.83
CA GLY A 20 -40.84 38.23 -7.62
C GLY A 20 -39.38 37.79 -7.59
N ASN A 21 -38.52 38.77 -7.88
CA ASN A 21 -37.22 38.93 -7.23
C ASN A 21 -36.08 38.07 -7.78
N GLY A 22 -35.54 38.49 -8.93
CA GLY A 22 -34.18 38.17 -9.32
C GLY A 22 -33.20 38.79 -8.32
N ALA A 23 -32.37 37.96 -7.70
CA ALA A 23 -31.13 38.30 -6.99
C ALA A 23 -30.58 37.13 -6.15
N ALA A 24 -31.38 36.10 -5.86
CA ALA A 24 -30.99 35.00 -4.95
C ALA A 24 -30.53 33.71 -5.67
N ASP A 25 -30.65 33.68 -6.99
CA ASP A 25 -30.55 32.50 -7.84
C ASP A 25 -29.13 32.25 -8.40
N ARG A 26 -28.17 33.15 -8.14
CA ARG A 26 -26.77 33.00 -8.58
C ARG A 26 -25.84 32.30 -7.58
N PHE A 27 -26.27 32.08 -6.33
CA PHE A 27 -25.44 31.43 -5.31
C PHE A 27 -25.70 29.92 -5.17
N TRP A 28 -26.77 29.40 -5.78
CA TRP A 28 -27.21 28.02 -5.64
C TRP A 28 -26.27 26.91 -6.17
N PRO A 29 -25.49 27.08 -7.27
CA PRO A 29 -24.66 25.98 -7.79
C PRO A 29 -23.41 25.70 -6.94
N TYR A 30 -22.99 26.66 -6.10
CA TYR A 30 -21.84 26.48 -5.21
C TYR A 30 -22.20 25.73 -3.92
N VAL A 31 -23.45 25.80 -3.47
CA VAL A 31 -23.89 25.12 -2.25
C VAL A 31 -24.02 23.61 -2.47
N GLU A 32 -24.47 23.20 -3.66
CA GLU A 32 -24.51 21.78 -4.05
C GLU A 32 -23.13 21.20 -4.35
N ALA A 33 -22.25 21.96 -5.02
CA ALA A 33 -20.88 21.53 -5.27
C ALA A 33 -20.03 21.44 -3.98
N ALA A 34 -20.25 22.35 -3.03
CA ALA A 34 -19.55 22.32 -1.73
C ALA A 34 -19.98 21.12 -0.87
N GLY A 35 -21.25 20.72 -0.93
CA GLY A 35 -21.76 19.55 -0.18
C GLY A 35 -21.11 18.24 -0.63
N ILE A 36 -20.98 18.03 -1.94
CA ILE A 36 -20.38 16.80 -2.49
C ILE A 36 -18.87 16.76 -2.17
N GLY A 37 -18.16 17.88 -2.31
CA GLY A 37 -16.75 17.98 -1.96
C GLY A 37 -16.48 17.64 -0.49
N LEU A 38 -17.33 18.14 0.42
CA LEU A 38 -17.23 17.84 1.84
C LEU A 38 -17.40 16.33 2.12
N ILE A 39 -18.41 15.69 1.51
CA ILE A 39 -18.66 14.25 1.72
C ILE A 39 -17.49 13.40 1.22
N ILE A 40 -16.91 13.73 0.07
CA ILE A 40 -15.76 13.01 -0.47
C ILE A 40 -14.54 13.15 0.45
N VAL A 41 -14.24 14.37 0.91
CA VAL A 41 -13.12 14.63 1.82
C VAL A 41 -13.32 13.90 3.14
N LEU A 42 -14.53 13.96 3.72
CA LEU A 42 -14.83 13.31 4.99
C LEU A 42 -14.76 11.78 4.86
N GLY A 43 -15.26 11.22 3.75
CA GLY A 43 -15.16 9.80 3.43
C GLY A 43 -13.71 9.32 3.28
N LEU A 44 -12.85 10.10 2.59
CA LEU A 44 -11.42 9.83 2.47
C LEU A 44 -10.71 9.87 3.83
N LEU A 45 -11.06 10.84 4.67
CA LEU A 45 -10.48 11.01 6.00
C LEU A 45 -10.87 9.85 6.93
N VAL A 46 -12.13 9.40 6.87
CA VAL A 46 -12.60 8.18 7.54
C VAL A 46 -11.85 6.96 7.01
N LEU A 47 -11.65 6.85 5.68
CA LEU A 47 -10.88 5.75 5.09
C LEU A 47 -9.44 5.73 5.60
N LEU A 48 -8.77 6.88 5.70
CA LEU A 48 -7.42 7.02 6.24
C LEU A 48 -7.34 6.63 7.72
N VAL A 49 -8.38 6.95 8.52
CA VAL A 49 -8.46 6.53 9.93
C VAL A 49 -8.68 5.01 10.05
N LEU A 50 -9.49 4.41 9.16
CA LEU A 50 -9.68 2.95 9.15
C LEU A 50 -8.49 2.19 8.56
N HIS A 51 -7.76 2.79 7.61
CA HIS A 51 -6.49 2.29 7.11
C HIS A 51 -5.34 2.75 8.01
N GLY A 52 -5.55 2.74 9.33
CA GLY A 52 -4.44 2.74 10.29
C GLY A 52 -3.41 1.70 9.82
N PRO A 53 -2.10 1.95 10.02
CA PRO A 53 -1.05 1.06 9.55
C PRO A 53 -1.48 -0.36 9.90
N ALA A 54 -1.59 -1.20 8.89
CA ALA A 54 -1.84 -2.61 9.07
C ALA A 54 -0.59 -3.16 9.78
N HIS A 55 -0.52 -2.92 11.09
CA HIS A 55 0.22 -3.74 12.02
C HIS A 55 -0.46 -5.09 11.88
N GLY A 56 0.11 -5.91 10.97
CA GLY A 56 -0.24 -7.32 10.89
C GLY A 56 -0.27 -7.82 12.32
N GLN A 57 -1.37 -8.45 12.69
CA GLN A 57 -1.57 -9.00 14.03
C GLN A 57 -0.26 -9.69 14.42
N ASP A 58 0.44 -9.10 15.38
CA ASP A 58 1.45 -9.76 16.17
C ASP A 58 0.69 -10.84 16.95
N ASP A 59 0.32 -11.90 16.24
CA ASP A 59 0.01 -13.18 16.84
C ASP A 59 1.16 -13.43 17.83
N ASP A 60 0.86 -13.80 19.07
CA ASP A 60 1.80 -14.03 20.17
C ASP A 60 2.82 -15.17 19.89
N GLY A 61 3.13 -15.44 18.62
CA GLY A 61 4.26 -16.20 18.14
C GLY A 61 5.54 -15.36 18.27
N ALA A 62 6.43 -15.81 19.14
CA ALA A 62 7.77 -15.25 19.30
C ALA A 62 8.41 -14.93 17.93
N PRO A 63 9.16 -13.81 17.82
CA PRO A 63 9.74 -13.40 16.56
C PRO A 63 10.59 -14.53 15.96
N VAL A 64 10.26 -14.93 14.73
CA VAL A 64 11.02 -15.96 14.00
C VAL A 64 12.43 -15.41 13.74
N ALA A 65 13.39 -15.88 14.53
CA ALA A 65 14.78 -15.47 14.44
C ALA A 65 15.55 -16.44 13.54
N ILE A 66 15.82 -16.06 12.29
CA ILE A 66 16.69 -16.84 11.40
C ILE A 66 18.11 -16.26 11.46
N ARG A 67 19.08 -17.11 11.80
CA ARG A 67 20.49 -16.73 11.88
C ARG A 67 21.15 -16.87 10.51
N VAL A 68 21.74 -15.79 10.01
CA VAL A 68 22.56 -15.80 8.80
C VAL A 68 24.02 -15.68 9.21
N ALA A 69 24.81 -16.71 8.91
CA ALA A 69 26.25 -16.68 9.13
C ALA A 69 26.91 -15.80 8.08
N TYR A 70 27.81 -14.92 8.52
CA TYR A 70 28.67 -14.11 7.67
C TYR A 70 30.05 -13.94 8.31
N SER A 71 31.04 -13.65 7.48
CA SER A 71 32.42 -13.38 7.87
C SER A 71 32.78 -11.92 7.59
N ALA A 72 33.89 -11.44 8.15
CA ALA A 72 34.39 -10.10 7.83
C ALA A 72 34.73 -9.92 6.34
N ALA A 73 35.10 -11.00 5.64
CA ALA A 73 35.35 -10.97 4.22
C ALA A 73 34.08 -10.66 3.42
N ASP A 74 32.92 -11.13 3.89
CA ASP A 74 31.63 -10.92 3.21
C ASP A 74 31.18 -9.45 3.19
N ILE A 75 31.73 -8.61 4.05
CA ILE A 75 31.37 -7.19 4.19
C ILE A 75 32.51 -6.25 3.79
N ARG A 76 33.65 -6.79 3.34
CA ARG A 76 34.85 -6.00 3.06
C ARG A 76 34.81 -5.31 1.70
N ASP A 77 34.15 -5.93 0.72
CA ASP A 77 33.98 -5.36 -0.61
C ASP A 77 32.55 -5.51 -1.11
N VAL A 78 32.20 -4.70 -2.11
CA VAL A 78 30.83 -4.62 -2.63
C VAL A 78 30.42 -5.93 -3.32
N ALA A 79 31.35 -6.65 -3.95
CA ALA A 79 31.03 -7.91 -4.64
C ALA A 79 30.61 -9.00 -3.66
N HIS A 80 31.33 -9.16 -2.55
CA HIS A 80 30.97 -10.10 -1.50
C HIS A 80 29.75 -9.61 -0.71
N ALA A 81 29.60 -8.31 -0.52
CA ALA A 81 28.42 -7.72 0.13
C ALA A 81 27.14 -8.01 -0.66
N ARG A 82 27.19 -8.02 -2.00
CA ARG A 82 26.07 -8.47 -2.85
C ARG A 82 25.69 -9.92 -2.60
N LEU A 83 26.67 -10.82 -2.47
CA LEU A 83 26.42 -12.22 -2.15
C LEU A 83 25.80 -12.40 -0.76
N LEU A 84 26.24 -11.59 0.21
CA LEU A 84 25.59 -11.53 1.52
C LEU A 84 24.16 -11.00 1.42
N LEU A 85 23.93 -9.93 0.67
CA LEU A 85 22.60 -9.35 0.47
C LEU A 85 21.63 -10.36 -0.16
N ALA A 86 22.06 -11.12 -1.17
CA ALA A 86 21.27 -12.21 -1.77
C ALA A 86 20.97 -13.37 -0.80
N ARG A 87 21.83 -13.61 0.21
CA ARG A 87 21.56 -14.58 1.28
C ARG A 87 20.55 -14.05 2.28
N LEU A 88 20.67 -12.77 2.65
CA LEU A 88 19.70 -12.09 3.52
C LEU A 88 18.32 -12.05 2.88
N ASP A 89 18.23 -11.74 1.59
CA ASP A 89 16.97 -11.71 0.84
C ASP A 89 16.25 -13.06 0.81
N ARG A 90 16.99 -14.15 0.51
CA ARG A 90 16.44 -15.51 0.57
C ARG A 90 15.97 -15.90 1.96
N THR A 91 16.69 -15.45 2.99
CA THR A 91 16.34 -15.71 4.38
C THR A 91 15.10 -14.91 4.79
N ALA A 92 14.97 -13.68 4.31
CA ALA A 92 13.78 -12.86 4.52
C ALA A 92 12.56 -13.48 3.84
N LEU A 93 12.68 -13.99 2.61
CA LEU A 93 11.61 -14.73 1.93
C LEU A 93 11.16 -15.96 2.75
N ALA A 94 12.11 -16.76 3.23
CA ALA A 94 11.80 -17.92 4.07
C ALA A 94 11.08 -17.52 5.37
N ALA A 95 11.51 -16.44 6.02
CA ALA A 95 10.85 -15.90 7.21
C ALA A 95 9.41 -15.43 6.93
N CYS A 96 9.13 -14.97 5.71
CA CYS A 96 7.82 -14.54 5.25
C CYS A 96 6.96 -15.69 4.70
N GLY A 97 7.38 -16.95 4.86
CA GLY A 97 6.61 -18.14 4.43
C GLY A 97 6.83 -18.56 2.98
N ALA A 98 7.79 -17.95 2.28
CA ALA A 98 8.21 -18.35 0.94
C ALA A 98 9.56 -19.05 0.97
N ASP A 99 9.55 -20.37 1.08
CA ASP A 99 10.73 -21.20 0.90
C ASP A 99 10.76 -21.84 -0.50
N SER A 100 11.75 -22.69 -0.77
CA SER A 100 11.90 -23.36 -2.06
C SER A 100 10.78 -24.36 -2.39
N THR A 101 9.94 -24.70 -1.42
CA THR A 101 8.81 -25.64 -1.54
C THR A 101 7.46 -24.96 -1.56
N SER A 102 7.39 -23.66 -1.27
CA SER A 102 6.17 -22.85 -1.34
C SER A 102 5.60 -22.80 -2.76
N LEU A 103 4.26 -22.75 -2.85
CA LEU A 103 3.54 -22.54 -4.11
C LEU A 103 3.97 -21.23 -4.78
N ASP A 104 4.03 -21.20 -6.12
CA ASP A 104 4.48 -20.03 -6.89
C ASP A 104 3.71 -18.75 -6.54
N GLY A 105 2.40 -18.85 -6.30
CA GLY A 105 1.56 -17.72 -5.90
C GLY A 105 1.93 -17.15 -4.53
N LEU A 106 2.26 -18.02 -3.56
CA LEU A 106 2.70 -17.60 -2.23
C LEU A 106 4.09 -16.96 -2.31
N ARG A 107 4.97 -17.53 -3.12
CA ARG A 107 6.30 -16.98 -3.36
C ARG A 107 6.24 -15.60 -4.00
N ALA A 108 5.46 -15.42 -5.07
CA ALA A 108 5.28 -14.13 -5.71
C ALA A 108 4.69 -13.08 -4.75
N ALA A 109 3.73 -13.48 -3.91
CA ALA A 109 3.17 -12.61 -2.89
C ALA A 109 4.23 -12.20 -1.84
N ALA A 110 5.05 -13.14 -1.38
CA ALA A 110 6.13 -12.85 -0.43
C ALA A 110 7.23 -11.97 -1.05
N GLU A 111 7.56 -12.20 -2.32
CA GLU A 111 8.53 -11.39 -3.08
C GLU A 111 8.10 -9.91 -3.14
N GLN A 112 6.80 -9.65 -3.29
CA GLN A 112 6.23 -8.29 -3.32
C GLN A 112 5.84 -7.75 -1.93
N SER A 113 5.97 -8.55 -0.87
CA SER A 113 5.52 -8.19 0.46
C SER A 113 6.45 -7.21 1.17
N ASP A 114 5.86 -6.37 2.03
CA ASP A 114 6.62 -5.53 2.95
C ASP A 114 7.41 -6.35 3.98
N CYS A 115 6.96 -7.56 4.30
CA CYS A 115 7.66 -8.46 5.21
C CYS A 115 9.10 -8.71 4.74
N ARG A 116 9.27 -9.09 3.46
CA ARG A 116 10.59 -9.31 2.86
C ARG A 116 11.42 -8.03 2.88
N ARG A 117 10.84 -6.94 2.39
CA ARG A 117 11.50 -5.62 2.26
C ARG A 117 12.03 -5.13 3.61
N GLN A 118 11.18 -5.16 4.64
CA GLN A 118 11.53 -4.76 5.99
C GLN A 118 12.52 -5.73 6.65
N GLY A 119 12.42 -7.04 6.34
CA GLY A 119 13.36 -8.05 6.83
C GLY A 119 14.78 -7.79 6.36
N VAL A 120 14.95 -7.53 5.06
CA VAL A 120 16.26 -7.18 4.47
C VAL A 120 16.79 -5.87 5.04
N LEU A 121 15.97 -4.82 5.09
CA LEU A 121 16.39 -3.52 5.64
C LEU A 121 16.82 -3.62 7.11
N ARG A 122 16.07 -4.35 7.94
CA ARG A 122 16.44 -4.59 9.34
C ARG A 122 17.74 -5.37 9.47
N ALA A 123 17.97 -6.36 8.61
CA ALA A 123 19.21 -7.14 8.63
C ALA A 123 20.42 -6.29 8.22
N VAL A 124 20.31 -5.51 7.14
CA VAL A 124 21.35 -4.59 6.68
C VAL A 124 21.68 -3.57 7.77
N ALA A 125 20.66 -2.96 8.36
CA ALA A 125 20.81 -1.98 9.43
C ALA A 125 21.53 -2.56 10.66
N ARG A 126 21.35 -3.86 11.00
CA ARG A 126 22.03 -4.49 12.14
C ARG A 126 23.49 -4.82 11.89
N ILE A 127 23.88 -5.08 10.64
CA ILE A 127 25.27 -5.45 10.28
C ILE A 127 26.17 -4.20 10.23
N HIS A 128 25.60 -3.01 9.98
CA HIS A 128 26.32 -1.73 9.96
C HIS A 128 27.57 -1.73 9.05
N ALA A 129 27.47 -2.33 7.87
CA ALA A 129 28.57 -2.43 6.91
C ALA A 129 28.36 -1.49 5.71
N PRO A 130 29.25 -0.50 5.46
CA PRO A 130 29.07 0.47 4.38
C PRO A 130 29.06 -0.17 2.98
N ALA A 131 29.78 -1.28 2.78
CA ALA A 131 29.76 -2.05 1.54
C ALA A 131 28.37 -2.66 1.26
N LEU A 132 27.61 -3.00 2.31
CA LEU A 132 26.27 -3.56 2.22
C LEU A 132 25.25 -2.48 1.86
N ASP A 133 25.36 -1.29 2.45
CA ASP A 133 24.56 -0.12 2.08
C ASP A 133 24.84 0.35 0.64
N GLN A 134 26.09 0.20 0.19
CA GLN A 134 26.45 0.48 -1.20
C GLN A 134 25.88 -0.57 -2.15
N ALA A 135 25.96 -1.86 -1.81
CA ALA A 135 25.35 -2.94 -2.60
C ALA A 135 23.84 -2.75 -2.73
N LEU A 136 23.14 -2.43 -1.62
CA LEU A 136 21.70 -2.20 -1.61
C LEU A 136 21.27 -1.02 -2.51
N ARG A 137 22.06 0.06 -2.54
CA ARG A 137 21.80 1.22 -3.42
C ARG A 137 22.03 0.92 -4.89
N GLN A 138 22.99 0.05 -5.21
CA GLN A 138 23.33 -0.30 -6.60
C GLN A 138 22.33 -1.29 -7.20
N ASP A 139 21.92 -2.28 -6.42
CA ASP A 139 21.04 -3.34 -6.90
C ASP A 139 19.55 -2.98 -6.72
N GLY A 140 19.28 -1.91 -5.97
CA GLY A 140 17.94 -1.50 -5.56
C GLY A 140 17.41 -2.37 -4.43
N LEU A 141 16.42 -1.85 -3.69
CA LEU A 141 15.56 -2.74 -2.93
C LEU A 141 14.83 -3.62 -3.96
N PRO A 142 14.84 -4.96 -3.79
CA PRO A 142 14.09 -5.81 -4.69
C PRO A 142 12.61 -5.39 -4.62
N SER A 143 12.11 -4.93 -5.76
CA SER A 143 10.78 -4.32 -5.91
C SER A 143 9.67 -5.34 -5.78
#